data_AF-A0A7W7ZJQ0-F1
#
_entry.id   AF-A0A7W7ZJQ0-F1
#
_cell.length_a   1.000
_cell.length_b   1.000
_cell.length_c   1.000
_cell.angle_alpha   90.00
_cell.angle_beta   90.00
_cell.angle_gamma   90.00
#
_symmetry.space_group_name_H-M   'P 1'
#
loop_
_entity.id
_entity.type
_entity.pdbx_description
1 polymer ?
#
loop_
_entity_poly.entity_id
_entity_poly.type
_entity_poly.pdbx_seq_one_letter_code
_entity_poly.pdbx_strand_id
1 'polypeptide(L)'
;MMPAFPICSNEYRVLIVDSMSRAVFVREDRSEYRLIRVCVPTGTRPAQQLQKALRDVWRLPVLVLDVMIPKDGDRPCAIAELLQREAVEGIASIGPDQIPDEELSAQERTWLLSVLSGDSIHPIARIGWADDAVQWVEATTTSKVLSKADIEQFNAGNGFSLLCFRMNDGATHWLKATGAPNTQERSVSLLLTRLCRDYVPEVVAERLEWNAWLMHSSGQSLSKLPQEAPEVERMLQVAVKSLAGLQIRTVGAELDLLNAGAVDHRTHVLRNDAEALFAYIDEAMGCQTSTKVSPLGRNGLASSRIFLNIPATT
;
A
#
# COMPACT_ATOMS: atom_id res chain seq x y z
N MET A 1 33.98 10.09 3.53
CA MET A 1 33.30 10.08 2.21
C MET A 1 31.81 10.07 2.52
N MET A 2 31.12 11.22 2.42
CA MET A 2 29.67 11.27 2.68
C MET A 2 28.93 10.65 1.47
N PRO A 3 27.96 9.74 1.69
CA PRO A 3 27.19 9.17 0.60
C PRO A 3 26.46 10.28 -0.15
N ALA A 4 26.52 10.26 -1.48
CA ALA A 4 25.76 11.16 -2.33
C ALA A 4 24.28 11.06 -1.95
N PHE A 5 23.67 12.17 -1.53
CA PHE A 5 22.26 12.21 -1.18
C PHE A 5 21.43 11.84 -2.42
N PRO A 6 20.46 10.91 -2.31
CA PRO A 6 19.62 10.56 -3.45
C PRO A 6 18.84 11.78 -3.92
N ILE A 7 18.92 12.04 -5.22
CA ILE A 7 18.24 13.13 -5.91
C ILE A 7 16.72 12.87 -5.85
N CYS A 8 15.98 13.82 -5.29
CA CYS A 8 14.52 13.87 -5.09
C CYS A 8 13.93 12.90 -4.04
N SER A 9 13.95 13.34 -2.78
CA SER A 9 13.15 12.76 -1.69
C SER A 9 11.97 13.67 -1.34
N ASN A 10 10.82 13.07 -1.05
CA ASN A 10 9.67 13.78 -0.49
C ASN A 10 9.83 13.81 1.03
N GLU A 11 9.82 14.99 1.65
CA GLU A 11 9.84 15.10 3.10
C GLU A 11 8.42 14.91 3.66
N TYR A 12 8.26 13.91 4.51
CA TYR A 12 7.04 13.62 5.25
C TYR A 12 7.13 14.20 6.65
N ARG A 13 6.03 14.80 7.10
CA ARG A 13 5.77 15.10 8.51
C ARG A 13 5.08 13.90 9.14
N VAL A 14 5.54 13.45 10.30
CA VAL A 14 4.97 12.26 10.94
C VAL A 14 4.41 12.61 12.31
N LEU A 15 3.12 12.35 12.48
CA LEU A 15 2.38 12.38 13.73
C LEU A 15 2.45 10.99 14.36
N ILE A 16 3.33 10.80 15.34
CA ILE A 16 3.45 9.52 16.04
C ILE A 16 2.61 9.56 17.30
N VAL A 17 1.59 8.71 17.37
CA VAL A 17 0.61 8.67 18.46
C VAL A 17 0.88 7.48 19.36
N ASP A 18 0.89 7.69 20.67
CA ASP A 18 0.81 6.59 21.65
C ASP A 18 -0.64 6.15 21.84
N SER A 19 -0.89 4.86 21.65
CA SER A 19 -2.23 4.30 21.71
C SER A 19 -2.87 4.42 23.10
N MET A 20 -2.05 4.44 24.14
CA MET A 20 -2.49 4.50 25.54
C MET A 20 -2.80 5.93 25.99
N SER A 21 -1.85 6.85 25.84
CA SER A 21 -2.02 8.24 26.31
C SER A 21 -2.73 9.14 25.30
N ARG A 22 -2.81 8.74 24.02
CA ARG A 22 -3.24 9.59 22.89
C ARG A 22 -2.39 10.84 22.71
N ALA A 23 -1.22 10.89 23.35
CA ALA A 23 -0.25 11.95 23.15
C ALA A 23 0.49 11.76 21.83
N VAL A 24 0.98 12.88 21.27
CA VAL A 24 1.77 12.93 20.05
C VAL A 24 3.24 13.12 20.40
N PHE A 25 4.10 12.32 19.79
CA PHE A 25 5.55 12.38 19.96
C PHE A 25 6.12 13.38 18.95
N VAL A 26 6.84 14.36 19.49
CA VAL A 26 7.43 15.47 18.74
C VAL A 26 8.90 15.61 19.10
N ARG A 27 9.71 16.18 18.20
CA ARG A 27 11.07 16.56 18.52
C ARG A 27 11.07 17.86 19.32
N GLU A 28 11.81 17.90 20.41
CA GLU A 28 12.05 19.12 21.17
C GLU A 28 13.37 19.77 20.69
N ASP A 29 13.28 21.01 20.20
CA ASP A 29 14.42 21.77 19.67
C ASP A 29 14.44 23.16 20.32
N ARG A 30 15.32 23.36 21.32
CA ARG A 30 15.47 24.65 22.03
C ARG A 30 14.15 25.23 22.58
N SER A 31 13.29 24.37 23.12
CA SER A 31 11.93 24.68 23.62
C SER A 31 10.85 24.85 22.54
N GLU A 32 11.14 24.55 21.27
CA GLU A 32 10.15 24.43 20.22
C GLU A 32 9.78 22.97 19.97
N TYR A 33 8.50 22.69 19.74
CA TYR A 33 8.01 21.37 19.35
C TYR A 33 7.86 21.28 17.83
N ARG A 34 8.50 20.29 17.22
CA ARG A 34 8.43 20.06 15.77
C ARG A 34 8.04 18.61 15.48
N LEU A 35 7.17 18.38 14.50
CA LEU A 35 6.86 16.99 14.10
C LEU A 35 8.09 16.35 13.47
N ILE A 36 8.25 15.04 13.67
CA ILE A 36 9.36 14.29 13.09
C ILE A 36 9.28 14.38 11.56
N ARG A 37 10.42 14.70 10.95
CA ARG A 37 10.58 14.82 9.49
C ARG A 37 11.32 13.60 8.96
N VAL A 38 10.78 12.97 7.92
CA VAL A 38 11.37 11.79 7.27
C VAL A 38 11.42 11.99 5.76
N CYS A 39 12.60 11.89 5.16
CA CYS A 39 12.76 11.92 3.72
C CYS A 39 12.52 10.54 3.11
N VAL A 40 11.50 10.42 2.24
CA VAL A 40 11.15 9.19 1.52
C VAL A 40 11.59 9.34 0.06
N PRO A 41 12.46 8.46 -0.46
CA PRO A 41 12.88 8.50 -1.86
C PRO A 41 11.68 8.34 -2.82
N THR A 42 11.67 9.10 -3.91
CA THR A 42 10.64 9.00 -4.95
C THR A 42 10.60 7.59 -5.54
N GLY A 43 9.42 7.07 -5.85
CA GLY A 43 9.23 5.74 -6.43
C GLY A 43 9.34 4.58 -5.44
N THR A 44 9.50 4.87 -4.14
CA THR A 44 9.46 3.87 -3.08
C THR A 44 8.09 3.83 -2.40
N ARG A 45 7.85 2.82 -1.57
CA ARG A 45 6.62 2.68 -0.78
C ARG A 45 6.72 3.53 0.49
N PRO A 46 5.90 4.59 0.66
CA PRO A 46 6.05 5.51 1.79
C PRO A 46 5.95 4.83 3.15
N ALA A 47 4.92 3.99 3.37
CA ALA A 47 4.71 3.31 4.65
C ALA A 47 5.94 2.51 5.11
N GLN A 48 6.54 1.75 4.17
CA GLN A 48 7.74 0.96 4.44
C GLN A 48 8.96 1.84 4.77
N GLN A 49 9.16 2.93 4.02
CA GLN A 49 10.29 3.84 4.27
C GLN A 49 10.12 4.63 5.56
N LEU A 50 8.90 5.07 5.88
CA LEU A 50 8.59 5.75 7.13
C LEU A 50 8.85 4.83 8.32
N GLN A 51 8.30 3.61 8.30
CA GLN A 51 8.52 2.62 9.36
C GLN A 51 10.02 2.35 9.55
N LYS A 52 10.75 2.11 8.45
CA LYS A 52 12.19 1.87 8.50
C LYS A 52 12.96 3.05 9.08
N ALA A 53 12.73 4.26 8.59
CA ALA A 53 13.46 5.45 9.05
C ALA A 53 13.17 5.78 10.51
N LEU A 54 11.92 5.64 10.95
CA LEU A 54 11.53 5.87 12.34
C LEU A 54 12.14 4.82 13.29
N ARG A 55 12.21 3.57 12.86
CA ARG A 55 12.92 2.51 13.60
C ARG A 55 14.43 2.76 13.65
N ASP A 56 15.06 3.00 12.50
CA ASP A 56 16.53 3.04 12.39
C ASP A 56 17.14 4.31 13.01
N VAL A 57 16.47 5.46 12.85
CA VAL A 57 16.98 6.77 13.31
C VAL A 57 16.48 7.13 14.69
N TRP A 58 15.18 6.89 14.96
CA TRP A 58 14.52 7.35 16.18
C TRP A 58 14.25 6.23 17.19
N ARG A 59 14.53 4.96 16.84
CA ARG A 59 14.19 3.78 17.66
C ARG A 59 12.70 3.71 18.01
N LEU A 60 11.85 4.20 17.12
CA LEU A 60 10.40 4.18 17.28
C LEU A 60 9.80 3.09 16.37
N PRO A 61 9.47 1.91 16.91
CA PRO A 61 8.72 0.93 16.16
C PRO A 61 7.28 1.43 16.00
N VAL A 62 6.92 1.76 14.76
CA VAL A 62 5.60 2.31 14.45
C VAL A 62 4.88 1.49 13.38
N LEU A 63 3.56 1.68 13.33
CA LEU A 63 2.71 1.29 12.21
C LEU A 63 2.05 2.53 11.62
N VAL A 64 2.21 2.77 10.32
CA VAL A 64 1.55 3.89 9.64
C VAL A 64 0.06 3.57 9.50
N LEU A 65 -0.79 4.39 10.11
CA LEU A 65 -2.24 4.23 10.08
C LEU A 65 -2.82 4.83 8.80
N ASP A 66 -2.39 6.05 8.44
CA ASP A 66 -2.90 6.76 7.28
C ASP A 66 -1.90 7.82 6.77
N VAL A 67 -2.05 8.23 5.51
CA VAL A 67 -1.16 9.18 4.83
C VAL A 67 -1.99 10.19 4.04
N MET A 68 -1.88 11.46 4.41
CA MET A 68 -2.49 12.58 3.70
C MET A 68 -1.49 13.18 2.71
N ILE A 69 -1.85 13.18 1.43
CA ILE A 69 -1.10 13.86 0.36
C ILE A 69 -1.93 15.09 -0.05
N PRO A 70 -1.53 16.31 0.35
CA PRO A 70 -2.25 17.52 -0.01
C PRO A 70 -2.15 17.81 -1.51
N LYS A 71 -3.16 18.48 -2.07
CA LYS A 71 -3.25 18.77 -3.51
C LYS A 71 -2.37 19.94 -3.96
N ASP A 72 -2.02 20.85 -3.05
CA ASP A 72 -1.43 22.16 -3.37
C ASP A 72 0.11 22.17 -3.32
N GLY A 73 0.74 21.01 -3.46
CA GLY A 73 2.20 20.88 -3.38
C GLY A 73 2.77 20.96 -1.95
N ASP A 74 1.90 21.01 -0.95
CA ASP A 74 2.28 20.91 0.45
C ASP A 74 2.96 19.58 0.78
N ARG A 75 3.72 19.58 1.89
CA ARG A 75 4.45 18.39 2.34
C ARG A 75 3.47 17.33 2.85
N PRO A 76 3.58 16.07 2.42
CA PRO A 76 2.71 15.00 2.89
C PRO A 76 2.85 14.80 4.41
N CYS A 77 1.75 14.39 5.04
CA CYS A 77 1.66 14.13 6.46
C CYS A 77 1.17 12.70 6.71
N ALA A 78 1.83 11.98 7.61
CA ALA A 78 1.48 10.62 7.97
C ALA A 78 1.12 10.55 9.45
N ILE A 79 0.10 9.75 9.78
CA ILE A 79 -0.20 9.37 11.16
C ILE A 79 0.30 7.96 11.37
N ALA A 80 1.07 7.75 12.44
CA ALA A 80 1.60 6.46 12.82
C ALA A 80 1.29 6.15 14.29
N GLU A 81 0.97 4.90 14.58
CA GLU A 81 0.81 4.39 15.94
C GLU A 81 2.13 3.85 16.45
N LEU A 82 2.52 4.26 17.67
CA LEU A 82 3.67 3.70 18.37
C LEU A 82 3.34 2.29 18.88
N LEU A 83 4.12 1.29 18.46
CA LEU A 83 3.86 -0.11 18.78
C LEU A 83 4.47 -0.53 20.12
N GLN A 84 5.55 0.12 20.51
CA GLN A 84 6.25 -0.13 21.77
C GLN A 84 6.81 1.18 22.30
N ARG A 85 6.57 1.46 23.57
CA ARG A 85 7.07 2.66 24.23
C ARG A 85 8.49 2.41 24.72
N GLU A 86 9.43 3.11 24.13
CA GLU A 86 10.81 3.21 24.61
C GLU A 86 11.13 4.68 24.89
N ALA A 87 11.92 4.93 25.93
CA ALA A 87 12.38 6.28 26.22
C ALA A 87 13.41 6.68 25.16
N VAL A 88 13.12 7.74 24.42
CA VAL A 88 14.04 8.29 23.41
C VAL A 88 14.36 9.72 23.79
N GLU A 89 15.65 10.00 24.00
CA GLU A 89 16.12 11.36 24.30
C GLU A 89 15.76 12.32 23.16
N GLY A 90 15.33 13.54 23.50
CA GLY A 90 14.97 14.58 22.55
C GLY A 90 13.59 14.41 21.89
N ILE A 91 12.80 13.42 22.32
CA ILE A 91 11.40 13.27 21.90
C ILE A 91 10.49 13.58 23.09
N ALA A 92 9.70 14.64 22.95
CA ALA A 92 8.69 15.03 23.92
C ALA A 92 7.34 14.39 23.55
N SER A 93 6.52 14.15 24.57
CA SER A 93 5.14 13.67 24.42
C SER A 93 4.20 14.81 24.80
N ILE A 94 3.41 15.29 23.85
CA ILE A 94 2.53 16.45 24.03
C ILE A 94 1.09 16.14 23.62
N GLY A 95 0.15 16.92 24.12
CA GLY A 95 -1.24 16.90 23.67
C GLY A 95 -1.37 17.40 22.22
N PRO A 96 -2.37 16.92 21.45
CA PRO A 96 -2.60 17.39 20.08
C PRO A 96 -2.79 18.91 19.96
N ASP A 97 -3.40 19.53 20.97
CA ASP A 97 -3.64 20.98 21.09
C ASP A 97 -2.36 21.80 21.32
N GLN A 98 -1.28 21.15 21.77
CA GLN A 98 0.01 21.78 22.00
C GLN A 98 0.90 21.81 20.74
N ILE A 99 0.49 21.16 19.65
CA ILE A 99 1.22 21.19 18.38
C ILE A 99 1.06 22.58 17.74
N PRO A 100 2.15 23.27 17.39
CA PRO A 100 2.09 24.59 16.74
C PRO A 100 1.30 24.57 15.42
N ASP A 101 0.57 25.63 15.10
CA ASP A 101 -0.23 25.72 13.88
C ASP A 101 0.62 25.76 12.58
N GLU A 102 1.88 26.17 12.70
CA GLU A 102 2.89 26.10 11.62
C GLU A 102 3.35 24.67 11.31
N GLU A 103 3.18 23.73 12.26
CA GLU A 103 3.53 22.32 12.10
C GLU A 103 2.35 21.49 11.57
N LEU A 104 1.12 21.91 11.87
CA LEU A 104 -0.09 21.17 11.55
C LEU A 104 -1.21 22.10 11.09
N SER A 105 -1.61 21.98 9.83
CA SER A 105 -2.74 22.74 9.29
C SER A 105 -4.07 22.37 9.97
N ALA A 106 -5.08 23.23 9.87
CA ALA A 106 -6.41 22.96 10.44
C ALA A 106 -7.05 21.67 9.89
N GLN A 107 -6.83 21.36 8.61
CA GLN A 107 -7.32 20.13 7.99
C GLN A 107 -6.63 18.89 8.59
N GLU A 108 -5.31 18.92 8.72
CA GLU A 108 -4.55 17.81 9.30
C GLU A 108 -4.85 17.63 10.78
N ARG A 109 -5.10 18.73 11.52
CA ARG A 109 -5.54 18.69 12.91
C ARG A 109 -6.90 18.01 13.03
N THR A 110 -7.85 18.34 12.14
CA THR A 110 -9.16 17.67 12.09
C THR A 110 -9.01 16.18 11.80
N TRP A 111 -8.14 15.82 10.85
CA TRP A 111 -7.85 14.43 10.51
C TRP A 111 -7.21 13.68 11.68
N LEU A 112 -6.19 14.25 12.35
CA LEU A 112 -5.59 13.69 13.56
C LEU A 112 -6.65 13.44 14.64
N LEU A 113 -7.49 14.43 14.93
CA LEU A 113 -8.54 14.31 15.95
C LEU A 113 -9.54 13.19 15.60
N SER A 114 -9.88 13.01 14.33
CA SER A 114 -10.75 11.90 13.90
C SER A 114 -10.13 10.52 14.12
N VAL A 115 -8.80 10.39 13.92
CA VAL A 115 -8.07 9.15 14.22
C VAL A 115 -7.98 8.93 15.74
N LEU A 116 -7.78 10.00 16.51
CA LEU A 116 -7.70 9.94 17.97
C LEU A 116 -9.03 9.55 18.62
N SER A 117 -10.16 10.02 18.11
CA SER A 117 -11.50 9.67 18.61
C SER A 117 -11.96 8.27 18.18
N GLY A 118 -11.31 7.68 17.18
CA GLY A 118 -11.73 6.41 16.58
C GLY A 118 -12.83 6.56 15.53
N ASP A 119 -13.20 7.80 15.16
CA ASP A 119 -14.15 8.12 14.10
C ASP A 119 -13.49 8.11 12.70
N SER A 120 -12.40 7.35 12.54
CA SER A 120 -11.69 7.26 11.27
C SER A 120 -12.60 6.62 10.21
N ILE A 121 -12.58 7.18 9.01
CA ILE A 121 -13.37 6.70 7.86
C ILE A 121 -13.12 5.21 7.59
N HIS A 122 -11.90 4.74 7.87
CA HIS A 122 -11.49 3.36 7.62
C HIS A 122 -11.22 2.62 8.94
N PRO A 123 -11.81 1.42 9.17
CA PRO A 123 -11.60 0.65 10.40
C PRO A 123 -10.14 0.30 10.72
N ILE A 124 -9.28 0.29 9.70
CA ILE A 124 -7.85 -0.02 9.80
C ILE A 124 -6.96 1.20 10.06
N ALA A 125 -7.52 2.41 10.05
CA ALA A 125 -6.80 3.66 10.31
C ALA A 125 -6.97 4.15 11.76
N ARG A 126 -7.68 3.41 12.61
CA ARG A 126 -7.88 3.75 14.02
C ARG A 126 -6.71 3.29 14.88
N ILE A 127 -6.46 4.04 15.94
CA ILE A 127 -5.48 3.66 16.98
C ILE A 127 -5.91 2.37 17.68
N GLY A 128 -4.95 1.48 17.90
CA GLY A 128 -5.16 0.15 18.47
C GLY A 128 -5.47 -0.91 17.41
N TRP A 129 -5.63 -0.53 16.14
CA TRP A 129 -5.85 -1.50 15.07
C TRP A 129 -4.70 -2.51 14.95
N ALA A 130 -3.48 -2.10 15.25
CA ALA A 130 -2.32 -2.99 15.27
C ALA A 130 -2.50 -4.15 16.27
N ASP A 131 -3.05 -3.88 17.46
CA ASP A 131 -3.32 -4.90 18.47
C ASP A 131 -4.43 -5.85 18.02
N ASP A 132 -5.50 -5.30 17.45
CA ASP A 132 -6.59 -6.11 16.91
C ASP A 132 -6.11 -7.03 15.78
N ALA A 133 -5.20 -6.54 14.92
CA ALA A 133 -4.63 -7.29 13.82
C ALA A 133 -3.73 -8.43 14.34
N VAL A 134 -2.86 -8.15 15.31
CA VAL A 134 -2.05 -9.19 15.98
C VAL A 134 -2.94 -10.24 16.61
N GLN A 135 -3.93 -9.83 17.42
CA GLN A 135 -4.84 -10.76 18.08
C GLN A 135 -5.58 -11.65 17.07
N TRP A 136 -6.05 -11.07 15.97
CA TRP A 136 -6.73 -11.83 14.92
C TRP A 136 -5.81 -12.85 14.24
N VAL A 137 -4.57 -12.47 13.91
CA VAL A 137 -3.58 -13.37 13.29
C VAL A 137 -3.23 -14.52 14.24
N GLU A 138 -3.00 -14.22 15.52
CA GLU A 138 -2.66 -15.24 16.52
C GLU A 138 -3.81 -16.22 16.76
N ALA A 139 -5.04 -15.72 16.87
CA ALA A 139 -6.23 -16.55 17.03
C ALA A 139 -6.46 -17.46 15.82
N THR A 140 -6.18 -16.97 14.61
CA THR A 140 -6.37 -17.71 13.36
C THR A 140 -5.31 -18.80 13.17
N THR A 141 -4.05 -18.49 13.49
CA THR A 141 -2.90 -19.36 13.20
C THR A 141 -2.54 -20.28 14.36
N THR A 142 -3.13 -20.08 15.54
CA THR A 142 -2.79 -20.76 16.80
C THR A 142 -1.32 -20.59 17.22
N SER A 143 -0.65 -19.58 16.65
CA SER A 143 0.76 -19.25 16.87
C SER A 143 0.90 -17.80 17.28
N LYS A 144 1.93 -17.48 18.07
CA LYS A 144 2.17 -16.11 18.53
C LYS A 144 2.97 -15.33 17.51
N VAL A 145 2.63 -14.06 17.31
CA VAL A 145 3.45 -13.15 16.51
C VAL A 145 4.77 -12.96 17.25
N LEU A 146 5.89 -13.04 16.53
CA LEU A 146 7.24 -12.98 17.09
C LEU A 146 7.46 -11.69 17.90
N SER A 147 7.06 -10.56 17.31
CA SER A 147 7.06 -9.26 17.96
C SER A 147 6.16 -8.29 17.20
N LYS A 148 5.37 -7.49 17.92
CA LYS A 148 4.60 -6.38 17.33
C LYS A 148 5.52 -5.35 16.68
N ALA A 149 6.70 -5.12 17.26
CA ALA A 149 7.69 -4.17 16.73
C ALA A 149 8.31 -4.63 15.39
N ASP A 150 8.27 -5.93 15.11
CA ASP A 150 8.83 -6.56 13.90
C ASP A 150 7.83 -6.68 12.74
N ILE A 151 6.58 -6.23 12.91
CA ILE A 151 5.60 -6.20 11.83
C ILE A 151 6.15 -5.34 10.68
N GLU A 152 6.29 -5.94 9.50
CA GLU A 152 6.72 -5.21 8.30
C GLU A 152 5.50 -4.67 7.57
N GLN A 153 5.45 -3.35 7.37
CA GLN A 153 4.37 -2.71 6.61
C GLN A 153 4.86 -2.28 5.22
N PHE A 154 4.14 -2.69 4.18
CA PHE A 154 4.49 -2.37 2.80
C PHE A 154 3.65 -1.23 2.24
N ASN A 155 2.37 -1.17 2.56
CA ASN A 155 1.45 -0.12 2.13
C ASN A 155 0.60 0.35 3.33
N ALA A 156 0.20 1.62 3.30
CA ALA A 156 -0.71 2.25 4.24
C ALA A 156 -1.45 3.42 3.56
N GLY A 157 -2.63 3.76 4.06
CA GLY A 157 -3.39 4.96 3.71
C GLY A 157 -4.60 4.72 2.82
N ASN A 158 -5.59 5.63 2.89
CA ASN A 158 -6.86 5.54 2.14
C ASN A 158 -7.59 4.19 2.32
N GLY A 159 -7.52 3.61 3.52
CA GLY A 159 -8.14 2.32 3.81
C GLY A 159 -7.39 1.11 3.24
N PHE A 160 -6.14 1.28 2.78
CA PHE A 160 -5.26 0.18 2.40
C PHE A 160 -4.24 -0.13 3.49
N SER A 161 -3.99 -1.41 3.71
CA SER A 161 -2.84 -1.85 4.50
C SER A 161 -2.32 -3.21 3.99
N LEU A 162 -1.00 -3.36 3.93
CA LEU A 162 -0.34 -4.62 3.62
C LEU A 162 0.74 -4.89 4.67
N LEU A 163 0.47 -5.86 5.54
CA LEU A 163 1.33 -6.22 6.66
C LEU A 163 1.89 -7.63 6.47
N CYS A 164 3.11 -7.84 6.94
CA CYS A 164 3.74 -9.14 7.04
C CYS A 164 4.07 -9.43 8.51
N PHE A 165 3.53 -10.53 9.02
CA PHE A 165 3.71 -11.03 10.37
C PHE A 165 4.66 -12.22 10.35
N ARG A 166 5.68 -12.17 11.21
CA ARG A 166 6.53 -13.33 11.50
C ARG A 166 6.02 -14.01 12.76
N MET A 167 5.88 -15.32 12.72
CA MET A 167 5.33 -16.12 13.82
C MET A 167 6.45 -16.85 14.58
N ASN A 168 6.19 -17.24 15.83
CA ASN A 168 7.15 -17.94 16.68
C ASN A 168 7.51 -19.36 16.19
N ASP A 169 6.65 -19.98 15.40
CA ASP A 169 6.92 -21.27 14.74
C ASP A 169 7.73 -21.13 13.43
N GLY A 170 8.13 -19.90 13.08
CA GLY A 170 8.85 -19.58 11.85
C GLY A 170 7.96 -19.36 10.62
N ALA A 171 6.64 -19.53 10.73
CA ALA A 171 5.71 -19.20 9.66
C ALA A 171 5.67 -17.68 9.41
N THR A 172 5.24 -17.31 8.20
CA THR A 172 5.03 -15.91 7.83
C THR A 172 3.64 -15.77 7.23
N HIS A 173 2.90 -14.76 7.70
CA HIS A 173 1.55 -14.47 7.23
C HIS A 173 1.42 -13.04 6.71
N TRP A 174 0.67 -12.89 5.62
CA TRP A 174 0.39 -11.61 5.00
C TRP A 174 -1.05 -11.21 5.26
N LEU A 175 -1.25 -10.05 5.88
CA LEU A 175 -2.57 -9.42 5.99
C LEU A 175 -2.67 -8.36 4.91
N LYS A 176 -3.70 -8.45 4.08
CA LYS A 176 -4.04 -7.40 3.12
C LYS A 176 -5.45 -6.89 3.41
N ALA A 177 -5.58 -5.57 3.53
CA ALA A 177 -6.84 -4.86 3.69
C ALA A 177 -6.97 -3.81 2.58
N THR A 178 -8.15 -3.68 1.97
CA THR A 178 -8.37 -2.76 0.86
C THR A 178 -9.59 -1.86 1.05
N GLY A 179 -9.41 -0.57 0.78
CA GLY A 179 -10.46 0.43 0.75
C GLY A 179 -10.92 0.72 -0.69
N ALA A 180 -11.76 1.73 -0.84
CA ALA A 180 -12.07 2.27 -2.17
C ALA A 180 -10.79 2.82 -2.84
N PRO A 181 -10.59 2.62 -4.16
CA PRO A 181 -11.53 2.06 -5.12
C PRO A 181 -11.44 0.53 -5.30
N ASN A 182 -10.68 -0.16 -4.46
CA ASN A 182 -10.30 -1.56 -4.66
C ASN A 182 -11.02 -2.52 -3.70
N THR A 183 -12.27 -2.20 -3.34
CA THR A 183 -13.05 -3.01 -2.39
C THR A 183 -13.31 -4.44 -2.90
N GLN A 184 -13.35 -4.62 -4.21
CA GLN A 184 -13.51 -5.89 -4.93
C GLN A 184 -12.31 -6.85 -4.78
N GLU A 185 -11.11 -6.36 -4.44
CA GLU A 185 -9.89 -7.19 -4.46
C GLU A 185 -9.98 -8.41 -3.54
N ARG A 186 -10.66 -8.28 -2.39
CA ARG A 186 -10.91 -9.39 -1.47
C ARG A 186 -11.71 -10.49 -2.15
N SER A 187 -12.88 -10.16 -2.71
CA SER A 187 -13.78 -11.13 -3.35
C SER A 187 -13.12 -11.83 -4.53
N VAL A 188 -12.38 -11.09 -5.36
CA VAL A 188 -11.62 -11.66 -6.48
C VAL A 188 -10.52 -12.59 -5.99
N SER A 189 -9.75 -12.19 -4.98
CA SER A 189 -8.66 -13.01 -4.42
C SER A 189 -9.21 -14.32 -3.84
N LEU A 190 -10.31 -14.27 -3.09
CA LEU A 190 -10.96 -15.46 -2.53
C LEU A 190 -11.46 -16.42 -3.60
N LEU A 191 -12.05 -15.89 -4.68
CA LEU A 191 -12.50 -16.71 -5.80
C LEU A 191 -11.30 -17.38 -6.50
N LEU A 192 -10.22 -16.62 -6.77
CA LEU A 192 -9.01 -17.17 -7.35
C LEU A 192 -8.36 -18.24 -6.46
N THR A 193 -8.33 -18.06 -5.15
CA THR A 193 -7.87 -19.11 -4.24
C THR A 193 -8.75 -20.36 -4.31
N ARG A 194 -10.07 -20.25 -4.49
CA ARG A 194 -10.94 -21.42 -4.66
C ARG A 194 -10.69 -22.14 -5.99
N LEU A 195 -10.53 -21.40 -7.09
CA LEU A 195 -10.36 -21.96 -8.43
C LEU A 195 -8.93 -22.47 -8.71
N CYS A 196 -7.93 -21.86 -8.06
CA CYS A 196 -6.52 -21.97 -8.45
C CYS A 196 -5.58 -22.13 -7.24
N ARG A 197 -5.94 -22.95 -6.24
CA ARG A 197 -5.15 -23.17 -5.01
C ARG A 197 -3.65 -23.42 -5.22
N ASP A 198 -3.29 -24.09 -6.32
CA ASP A 198 -1.89 -24.43 -6.63
C ASP A 198 -1.05 -23.26 -7.18
N TYR A 199 -1.71 -22.14 -7.55
CA TYR A 199 -1.08 -21.04 -8.29
C TYR A 199 -1.15 -19.69 -7.58
N VAL A 200 -1.91 -19.59 -6.48
CA VAL A 200 -2.05 -18.36 -5.68
C VAL A 200 -1.80 -18.66 -4.21
N PRO A 201 -1.46 -17.63 -3.40
CA PRO A 201 -1.30 -17.83 -1.96
C PRO A 201 -2.56 -18.43 -1.31
N GLU A 202 -2.35 -19.31 -0.34
CA GLU A 202 -3.42 -19.87 0.47
C GLU A 202 -4.00 -18.77 1.36
N VAL A 203 -5.32 -18.57 1.27
CA VAL A 203 -6.06 -17.69 2.19
C VAL A 203 -6.46 -18.50 3.42
N VAL A 204 -5.98 -18.07 4.58
CA VAL A 204 -6.18 -18.73 5.87
C VAL A 204 -7.45 -18.23 6.56
N ALA A 205 -7.73 -16.93 6.47
CA ALA A 205 -8.93 -16.33 7.04
C ALA A 205 -9.32 -15.03 6.33
N GLU A 206 -10.57 -14.62 6.52
CA GLU A 206 -11.12 -13.35 6.05
C GLU A 206 -11.72 -12.54 7.20
N ARG A 207 -11.74 -11.22 7.06
CA ARG A 207 -12.40 -10.30 7.99
C ARG A 207 -13.16 -9.23 7.21
N LEU A 208 -14.48 -9.41 7.10
CA LEU A 208 -15.34 -8.60 6.26
C LEU A 208 -15.35 -7.12 6.66
N GLU A 209 -15.37 -6.85 7.97
CA GLU A 209 -15.39 -5.51 8.57
C GLU A 209 -14.22 -4.63 8.10
N TRP A 210 -13.07 -5.23 7.83
CA TRP A 210 -11.85 -4.52 7.41
C TRP A 210 -11.60 -4.61 5.92
N ASN A 211 -12.50 -5.30 5.20
CA ASN A 211 -12.25 -5.79 3.87
C ASN A 211 -10.88 -6.45 3.71
N ALA A 212 -10.56 -7.35 4.65
CA ALA A 212 -9.23 -7.92 4.80
C ALA A 212 -9.21 -9.44 4.67
N TRP A 213 -8.05 -9.98 4.34
CA TRP A 213 -7.78 -11.42 4.34
C TRP A 213 -6.33 -11.69 4.75
N LEU A 214 -6.13 -12.86 5.36
CA LEU A 214 -4.85 -13.37 5.83
C LEU A 214 -4.39 -14.48 4.89
N MET A 215 -3.14 -14.43 4.44
CA MET A 215 -2.56 -15.43 3.53
C MET A 215 -1.29 -16.03 4.13
N HIS A 216 -1.03 -17.29 3.84
CA HIS A 216 0.30 -17.87 4.09
C HIS A 216 1.31 -17.27 3.12
N SER A 217 2.53 -17.00 3.58
CA SER A 217 3.60 -16.53 2.70
C SER A 217 4.02 -17.65 1.75
N SER A 218 3.86 -17.42 0.45
CA SER A 218 4.31 -18.33 -0.60
C SER A 218 5.22 -17.61 -1.59
N GLY A 219 6.35 -18.24 -1.94
CA GLY A 219 7.28 -17.73 -2.96
C GLY A 219 8.29 -16.69 -2.44
N GLN A 220 9.02 -16.09 -3.37
CA GLN A 220 10.06 -15.09 -3.12
C GLN A 220 9.81 -13.84 -3.97
N SER A 221 10.13 -12.66 -3.43
CA SER A 221 10.08 -11.41 -4.19
C SER A 221 11.07 -11.45 -5.36
N LEU A 222 10.69 -10.90 -6.52
CA LEU A 222 11.60 -10.76 -7.67
C LEU A 222 12.83 -9.91 -7.34
N SER A 223 12.73 -8.97 -6.40
CA SER A 223 13.88 -8.19 -5.92
C SER A 223 14.91 -9.01 -5.14
N LYS A 224 14.56 -10.25 -4.75
CA LYS A 224 15.41 -11.20 -4.04
C LYS A 224 15.78 -12.39 -4.92
N LEU A 225 15.66 -12.25 -6.25
CA LEU A 225 16.10 -13.30 -7.16
C LEU A 225 17.59 -13.61 -6.94
N PRO A 226 17.99 -14.87 -7.10
CA PRO A 226 19.38 -15.27 -7.04
C PRO A 226 20.18 -14.54 -8.11
N GLN A 227 21.49 -14.37 -7.87
CA GLN A 227 22.38 -13.74 -8.84
C GLN A 227 22.77 -14.70 -9.99
N GLU A 228 22.63 -16.01 -9.75
CA GLU A 228 23.01 -17.04 -10.70
C GLU A 228 21.93 -17.22 -11.77
N ALA A 229 22.31 -16.99 -13.04
CA ALA A 229 21.40 -17.05 -14.18
C ALA A 229 20.60 -18.37 -14.29
N PRO A 230 21.18 -19.57 -14.08
CA PRO A 230 20.42 -20.82 -14.16
C PRO A 230 19.30 -20.91 -13.12
N GLU A 231 19.50 -20.35 -11.93
CA GLU A 231 18.49 -20.38 -10.88
C GLU A 231 17.36 -19.39 -11.18
N VAL A 232 17.69 -18.19 -11.67
CA VAL A 232 16.71 -17.22 -12.15
C VAL A 232 15.86 -17.81 -13.27
N GLU A 233 16.48 -18.46 -14.26
CA GLU A 233 15.76 -19.09 -15.37
C GLU A 233 14.77 -20.14 -14.85
N ARG A 234 15.19 -21.01 -13.93
CA ARG A 234 14.32 -22.02 -13.30
C ARG A 234 13.12 -21.37 -12.59
N MET A 235 13.35 -20.29 -11.85
CA MET A 235 12.26 -19.57 -11.17
C MET A 235 11.28 -18.93 -12.15
N LEU A 236 11.79 -18.31 -13.22
CA LEU A 236 10.95 -17.72 -14.27
C LEU A 236 10.14 -18.79 -15.01
N GLN A 237 10.73 -19.96 -15.30
CA GLN A 237 10.00 -21.09 -15.89
C GLN A 237 8.85 -21.55 -14.99
N VAL A 238 9.06 -21.61 -13.66
CA VAL A 238 7.99 -21.93 -12.71
C VAL A 238 6.91 -20.85 -12.69
N ALA A 239 7.28 -19.56 -12.71
CA ALA A 239 6.33 -18.46 -12.75
C ALA A 239 5.46 -18.49 -14.02
N VAL A 240 6.06 -18.70 -15.19
CA VAL A 240 5.36 -18.82 -16.47
C VAL A 240 4.41 -20.02 -16.47
N LYS A 241 4.87 -21.19 -16.00
CA LYS A 241 4.01 -22.37 -15.88
C LYS A 241 2.84 -22.16 -14.91
N SER A 242 3.08 -21.46 -13.81
CA SER A 242 2.04 -21.14 -12.81
C SER A 242 1.00 -20.19 -13.39
N LEU A 243 1.44 -19.15 -14.11
CA LEU A 243 0.53 -18.22 -14.78
C LEU A 243 -0.30 -18.92 -15.86
N ALA A 244 0.32 -19.77 -16.68
CA ALA A 244 -0.40 -20.55 -17.69
C ALA A 244 -1.42 -21.51 -17.04
N GLY A 245 -1.04 -22.19 -15.95
CA GLY A 245 -1.94 -23.05 -15.18
C GLY A 245 -3.12 -22.30 -14.59
N LEU A 246 -2.89 -21.11 -14.04
CA LEU A 246 -3.94 -20.21 -13.56
C LEU A 246 -4.90 -19.85 -14.70
N GLN A 247 -4.38 -19.37 -15.84
CA GLN A 247 -5.20 -19.01 -17.00
C GLN A 247 -6.07 -20.17 -17.49
N ILE A 248 -5.48 -21.36 -17.63
CA ILE A 248 -6.20 -22.57 -18.06
C ILE A 248 -7.28 -22.95 -17.05
N ARG A 249 -7.00 -22.91 -15.74
CA ARG A 249 -7.99 -23.24 -14.71
C ARG A 249 -9.14 -22.25 -14.61
N THR A 250 -8.93 -21.00 -15.03
CA THR A 250 -9.98 -19.97 -15.04
C THR A 250 -10.85 -19.96 -16.29
N VAL A 251 -10.59 -20.81 -17.28
CA VAL A 251 -11.46 -20.94 -18.48
C VAL A 251 -12.87 -21.36 -18.05
N GLY A 252 -13.89 -20.64 -18.51
CA GLY A 252 -15.29 -20.89 -18.15
C GLY A 252 -15.74 -20.28 -16.83
N ALA A 253 -14.85 -19.61 -16.08
CA ALA A 253 -15.16 -18.91 -14.83
C ALA A 253 -15.36 -17.40 -15.01
N GLU A 254 -15.57 -16.93 -16.25
CA GLU A 254 -15.60 -15.50 -16.59
C GLU A 254 -16.73 -14.79 -15.84
N LEU A 255 -17.92 -15.39 -15.82
CA LEU A 255 -19.08 -14.79 -15.14
C LEU A 255 -18.88 -14.73 -13.62
N ASP A 256 -18.26 -15.75 -13.03
CA ASP A 256 -17.95 -15.76 -11.59
C ASP A 256 -16.93 -14.69 -11.23
N LEU A 257 -15.89 -14.52 -12.05
CA LEU A 257 -14.88 -13.47 -11.86
C LEU A 257 -15.50 -12.07 -11.97
N LEU A 258 -16.37 -11.84 -12.96
CA LEU A 258 -17.09 -10.59 -13.12
C LEU A 258 -18.04 -10.33 -11.94
N ASN A 259 -18.77 -11.34 -11.48
CA ASN A 259 -19.65 -11.26 -10.30
C ASN A 259 -18.86 -10.98 -9.00
N ALA A 260 -17.61 -11.46 -8.91
CA ALA A 260 -16.70 -11.14 -7.82
C ALA A 260 -16.12 -9.71 -7.89
N GLY A 261 -16.37 -8.99 -9.00
CA GLY A 261 -15.91 -7.62 -9.22
C GLY A 261 -14.60 -7.52 -10.00
N ALA A 262 -14.15 -8.58 -10.67
CA ALA A 262 -13.02 -8.47 -11.57
C ALA A 262 -13.31 -7.47 -12.70
N VAL A 263 -12.29 -6.73 -13.13
CA VAL A 263 -12.42 -5.77 -14.24
C VAL A 263 -12.61 -6.53 -15.55
N ASP A 264 -13.61 -6.14 -16.33
CA ASP A 264 -13.90 -6.76 -17.61
C ASP A 264 -12.93 -6.28 -18.69
N HIS A 265 -11.93 -7.11 -18.98
CA HIS A 265 -10.95 -6.87 -20.04
C HIS A 265 -11.26 -7.63 -21.33
N ARG A 266 -12.51 -8.09 -21.54
CA ARG A 266 -12.87 -8.74 -22.81
C ARG A 266 -12.72 -7.76 -23.97
N THR A 267 -12.25 -8.23 -25.11
CA THR A 267 -11.90 -7.39 -26.28
C THR A 267 -13.02 -6.44 -26.70
N HIS A 268 -14.29 -6.85 -26.63
CA HIS A 268 -15.41 -5.98 -26.98
C HIS A 268 -15.64 -4.84 -25.98
N VAL A 269 -15.43 -5.09 -24.67
CA VAL A 269 -15.51 -4.05 -23.63
C VAL A 269 -14.36 -3.07 -23.80
N LEU A 270 -13.13 -3.58 -23.91
CA LEU A 270 -11.96 -2.74 -24.17
C LEU A 270 -12.10 -1.92 -25.46
N ARG A 271 -12.71 -2.47 -26.51
CA ARG A 271 -12.97 -1.74 -27.76
C ARG A 271 -14.01 -0.63 -27.57
N ASN A 272 -15.07 -0.87 -26.78
CA ASN A 272 -16.05 0.15 -26.47
C ASN A 272 -15.45 1.29 -25.65
N ASP A 273 -14.55 0.97 -24.71
CA ASP A 273 -13.86 1.96 -23.88
C ASP A 273 -12.71 2.66 -24.63
N ALA A 274 -12.16 2.01 -25.67
CA ALA A 274 -11.04 2.55 -26.44
C ALA A 274 -11.38 3.89 -27.08
N GLU A 275 -12.62 4.11 -27.54
CA GLU A 275 -13.01 5.39 -28.12
C GLU A 275 -12.95 6.53 -27.10
N ALA A 276 -13.43 6.29 -25.88
CA ALA A 276 -13.32 7.26 -24.78
C ALA A 276 -11.85 7.51 -24.39
N LEU A 277 -11.03 6.46 -24.34
CA LEU A 277 -9.60 6.57 -24.09
C LEU A 277 -8.88 7.39 -25.18
N PHE A 278 -9.16 7.13 -26.46
CA PHE A 278 -8.56 7.88 -27.55
C PHE A 278 -9.02 9.34 -27.58
N ALA A 279 -10.28 9.61 -27.24
CA ALA A 279 -10.78 10.98 -27.11
C ALA A 279 -10.04 11.73 -25.98
N TYR A 280 -9.87 11.09 -24.82
CA TYR A 280 -9.09 11.63 -23.71
C TYR A 280 -7.62 11.89 -24.10
N ILE A 281 -6.99 10.98 -24.84
CA ILE A 281 -5.60 11.17 -25.31
C ILE A 281 -5.52 12.32 -26.32
N ASP A 282 -6.46 12.46 -27.26
CA ASP A 282 -6.48 13.59 -28.22
C ASP A 282 -6.60 14.93 -27.46
N GLU A 283 -7.47 15.00 -26.45
CA GLU A 283 -7.61 16.18 -25.58
C GLU A 283 -6.34 16.47 -24.79
N ALA A 284 -5.78 15.47 -24.10
CA ALA A 284 -4.56 15.61 -23.31
C ALA A 284 -3.35 16.02 -24.16
N MET A 285 -3.22 15.49 -25.38
CA MET A 285 -2.19 15.91 -26.33
C MET A 285 -2.42 17.36 -26.83
N GLY A 286 -3.67 17.79 -26.96
CA GLY A 286 -4.02 19.19 -27.25
C GLY A 286 -3.61 20.17 -26.13
N CYS A 287 -3.59 19.70 -24.88
CA CYS A 287 -3.10 20.46 -23.73
C CYS A 287 -1.58 20.37 -23.51
N GLN A 288 -0.84 19.63 -24.34
CA GLN A 288 0.59 19.43 -24.14
C GLN A 288 1.38 20.73 -24.41
N THR A 289 1.97 21.30 -23.36
CA THR A 289 2.83 22.50 -23.45
C THR A 289 4.31 22.18 -23.62
N SER A 290 4.73 20.94 -23.34
CA SER A 290 6.11 20.49 -23.48
C SER A 290 6.50 20.33 -24.95
N THR A 291 7.59 20.99 -25.36
CA THR A 291 8.18 20.89 -26.70
C THR A 291 9.21 19.75 -26.84
N LYS A 292 9.51 19.02 -25.75
CA LYS A 292 10.54 17.95 -25.75
C LYS A 292 10.15 16.73 -26.57
N VAL A 293 8.86 16.46 -26.73
CA VAL A 293 8.30 15.36 -27.52
C VAL A 293 7.17 15.93 -28.36
N SER A 294 7.17 15.68 -29.66
CA SER A 294 6.07 16.14 -30.52
C SER A 294 4.75 15.51 -30.09
N PRO A 295 3.64 16.26 -30.04
CA PRO A 295 2.32 15.69 -29.77
C PRO A 295 2.01 14.55 -30.74
N LEU A 296 1.37 13.49 -30.24
CA LEU A 296 0.85 12.42 -31.07
C LEU A 296 -0.23 13.00 -32.01
N GLY A 297 0.11 13.17 -33.28
CA GLY A 297 -0.85 13.65 -34.27
C GLY A 297 -2.02 12.67 -34.43
N ARG A 298 -3.20 13.18 -34.81
CA ARG A 298 -4.42 12.39 -35.04
C ARG A 298 -4.21 11.16 -35.93
N ASN A 299 -3.31 11.25 -36.92
CA ASN A 299 -2.98 10.14 -37.81
C ASN A 299 -2.23 9.00 -37.09
N GLY A 300 -1.43 9.31 -36.07
CA GLY A 300 -0.77 8.32 -35.23
C GLY A 300 -1.79 7.56 -34.38
N LEU A 301 -2.72 8.28 -33.75
CA LEU A 301 -3.81 7.66 -32.97
C LEU A 301 -4.76 6.84 -33.86
N ALA A 302 -5.09 7.34 -35.06
CA ALA A 302 -5.89 6.61 -36.04
C ALA A 302 -5.22 5.30 -36.49
N SER A 303 -3.90 5.27 -36.63
CA SER A 303 -3.17 4.06 -36.98
C SER A 303 -3.22 3.02 -35.86
N SER A 304 -3.17 3.44 -34.59
CA SER A 304 -3.35 2.55 -33.43
C SER A 304 -4.77 1.99 -33.33
N ARG A 305 -5.80 2.75 -33.75
CA ARG A 305 -7.21 2.29 -33.78
C ARG A 305 -7.42 1.10 -34.71
N ILE A 306 -6.67 1.01 -35.82
CA ILE A 306 -6.81 -0.09 -36.80
C ILE A 306 -6.53 -1.45 -36.13
N PHE A 307 -5.54 -1.52 -35.22
CA PHE A 307 -5.19 -2.76 -34.52
C PHE A 307 -6.28 -3.25 -33.57
N LEU A 308 -7.08 -2.34 -33.01
CA LEU A 308 -8.19 -2.69 -32.10
C LEU A 308 -9.45 -3.12 -32.85
N ASN A 309 -9.58 -2.78 -34.13
CA ASN A 309 -10.75 -3.07 -34.96
C ASN A 309 -10.63 -4.34 -35.82
N ILE A 310 -9.51 -5.08 -35.73
CA ILE A 310 -9.41 -6.38 -36.38
C ILE A 310 -10.47 -7.31 -35.73
N PRO A 311 -11.45 -7.82 -36.49
CA PRO A 311 -12.44 -8.74 -35.94
C PRO A 311 -11.71 -9.98 -35.43
N ALA A 312 -12.04 -10.42 -34.21
CA ALA A 312 -11.55 -11.69 -33.71
C ALA A 312 -12.13 -12.78 -34.61
N THR A 313 -11.29 -13.36 -35.47
CA THR A 313 -11.64 -14.57 -36.22
C THR A 313 -11.76 -15.69 -35.19
N THR A 314 -13.00 -16.07 -34.89
CA THR A 314 -13.36 -17.24 -34.08
C THR A 314 -13.04 -18.54 -34.80
#